data_AF-A0A646KT77-F1
#
_entry.id   AF-A0A646KT77-F1
#
_cell.length_a   1.000
_cell.length_b   1.000
_cell.length_c   1.000
_cell.angle_alpha   90.00
_cell.angle_beta   90.00
_cell.angle_gamma   90.00
#
_symmetry.space_group_name_H-M   'P 1'
#
loop_
_entity.id
_entity.type
_entity.pdbx_description
1 polymer ?
#
loop_
_entity_poly.entity_id
_entity_poly.type
_entity_poly.pdbx_seq_one_letter_code
_entity_poly.pdbx_strand_id
1 'polypeptide(L)'
;MTITTDHPVSLWPAAHAADARRPRSLQTKIGASDTVCARRAGYLLHGRTPTDTGEKRKAILGTWLHEGLLTAARQEYGWIIERRVEDELLRGHIDAVQLDSGTAARLPKRLRPSLPADEITVEDVKTKSLRVWDNVLRRGATEAELRQAYLYADLLSTRGFADIKGQRQLARLGPLPVGKIRFRFLNRDSGDDHVQEIPYGADRGRGARWWVQQVRSAATPEELPRTLDGPGLSSICDNCPYRTACWGPIASGRCPQTILVRDDAERAAALAEYVEVSNEMKPLKDKLKLLRAKLDGTDAGAYGDNVLTWSGGNPTRTDDVDAMATLFRRAGLTVPMSPDVDEMKAQLKRAGIPVPVRLDHERRTSVSINVSVRRNKS
;
A
#
# COMPACT_ATOMS: atom_id res chain seq x y z
N MET A 1 -17.07 -25.39 38.27
CA MET A 1 -17.78 -24.47 37.35
C MET A 1 -16.73 -23.80 36.48
N THR A 2 -16.60 -24.29 35.25
CA THR A 2 -15.67 -23.75 34.24
C THR A 2 -16.36 -22.57 33.58
N ILE A 3 -15.87 -21.36 33.82
CA ILE A 3 -16.32 -20.16 33.12
C ILE A 3 -15.74 -20.27 31.71
N THR A 4 -16.52 -20.76 30.76
CA THR A 4 -16.25 -20.56 29.34
C THR A 4 -16.35 -19.07 29.09
N THR A 5 -15.20 -18.42 28.90
CA THR A 5 -15.15 -17.04 28.41
C THR A 5 -15.64 -17.06 26.98
N ASP A 6 -16.91 -16.74 26.79
CA ASP A 6 -17.52 -16.62 25.47
C ASP A 6 -16.86 -15.43 24.77
N HIS A 7 -15.90 -15.71 23.91
CA HIS A 7 -15.19 -14.67 23.17
C HIS A 7 -16.19 -13.94 22.27
N PRO A 8 -16.17 -12.60 22.21
CA PRO A 8 -17.07 -11.86 21.34
C PRO A 8 -16.87 -12.29 19.87
N VAL A 9 -17.97 -12.52 19.16
CA VAL A 9 -17.96 -12.95 17.76
C VAL A 9 -17.20 -11.94 16.91
N SER A 10 -16.22 -12.43 16.14
CA SER A 10 -15.46 -11.58 15.23
C SER A 10 -16.31 -11.11 14.06
N LEU A 11 -16.17 -9.84 13.68
CA LEU A 11 -16.84 -9.27 12.50
C LEU A 11 -16.15 -9.64 11.17
N TRP A 12 -14.93 -10.19 11.20
CA TRP A 12 -14.15 -10.45 10.00
C TRP A 12 -14.76 -11.46 9.03
N PRO A 13 -15.34 -12.60 9.47
CA PRO A 13 -16.02 -13.53 8.56
C PRO A 13 -17.12 -12.85 7.75
N ALA A 14 -17.94 -12.00 8.39
CA ALA A 14 -18.99 -11.23 7.71
C ALA A 14 -18.40 -10.22 6.72
N ALA A 15 -17.34 -9.51 7.12
CA ALA A 15 -16.65 -8.56 6.25
C ALA A 15 -16.04 -9.22 5.01
N HIS A 16 -15.39 -10.38 5.16
CA HIS A 16 -14.86 -11.17 4.05
C HIS A 16 -15.97 -11.68 3.11
N ALA A 17 -17.09 -12.15 3.66
CA ALA A 17 -18.22 -12.59 2.86
C ALA A 17 -18.84 -11.43 2.07
N ALA A 18 -18.94 -10.24 2.67
CA ALA A 18 -19.40 -9.04 1.98
C ALA A 18 -18.45 -8.62 0.85
N ASP A 19 -17.14 -8.63 1.09
CA ASP A 19 -16.11 -8.33 0.08
C ASP A 19 -16.15 -9.31 -1.11
N ALA A 20 -16.31 -10.61 -0.84
CA ALA A 20 -16.38 -11.65 -1.87
C ALA A 20 -17.59 -11.50 -2.81
N ARG A 21 -18.69 -10.89 -2.33
CA ARG A 21 -19.90 -10.62 -3.15
C ARG A 21 -19.82 -9.33 -3.97
N ARG A 22 -18.80 -8.48 -3.78
CA ARG A 22 -18.72 -7.19 -4.49
C ARG A 22 -18.53 -7.42 -5.99
N PRO A 23 -19.19 -6.65 -6.88
CA PRO A 23 -19.04 -6.79 -8.32
C PRO A 23 -17.59 -6.71 -8.82
N ARG A 24 -16.76 -5.87 -8.15
CA ARG A 24 -15.34 -5.75 -8.44
C ARG A 24 -14.56 -7.03 -8.15
N SER A 25 -14.92 -7.75 -7.08
CA SER A 25 -14.29 -9.01 -6.67
C SER A 25 -14.63 -10.18 -7.60
N LEU A 26 -15.73 -10.06 -8.35
CA LEU A 26 -16.19 -11.05 -9.33
C LEU A 26 -15.76 -10.71 -10.77
N GLN A 27 -15.04 -9.60 -10.97
CA GLN A 27 -14.64 -9.17 -12.30
C GLN A 27 -13.52 -10.05 -12.87
N THR A 28 -13.72 -10.56 -14.09
CA THR A 28 -12.75 -11.38 -14.82
C THR A 28 -11.98 -10.60 -15.89
N LYS A 29 -12.47 -9.43 -16.32
CA LYS A 29 -11.71 -8.52 -17.19
C LYS A 29 -10.62 -7.82 -16.38
N ILE A 30 -9.44 -7.59 -16.97
CA ILE A 30 -8.42 -6.73 -16.36
C ILE A 30 -9.04 -5.37 -16.00
N GLY A 31 -9.04 -5.07 -14.71
CA GLY A 31 -9.22 -3.73 -14.20
C GLY A 31 -7.90 -2.96 -14.28
N ALA A 32 -7.97 -1.63 -14.37
CA ALA A 32 -6.75 -0.83 -14.28
C ALA A 32 -5.99 -1.08 -12.95
N SER A 33 -6.69 -1.45 -11.88
CA SER A 33 -6.06 -1.87 -10.62
C SER A 33 -5.34 -3.22 -10.66
N ASP A 34 -5.56 -4.03 -11.70
CA ASP A 34 -4.81 -5.28 -11.91
C ASP A 34 -3.45 -5.02 -12.59
N THR A 35 -3.21 -3.79 -13.05
CA THR A 35 -1.97 -3.41 -13.75
C THR A 35 -0.78 -3.18 -12.83
N VAL A 36 -0.88 -3.55 -11.55
CA VAL A 36 0.19 -3.37 -10.56
C VAL A 36 1.42 -4.23 -10.88
N CYS A 37 1.24 -5.44 -11.43
CA CYS A 37 2.33 -6.34 -11.80
C CYS A 37 1.95 -7.12 -13.08
N ALA A 38 2.87 -7.17 -14.05
CA ALA A 38 2.61 -7.76 -15.36
C ALA A 38 2.25 -9.24 -15.25
N ARG A 39 3.08 -10.02 -14.57
CA ARG A 39 2.83 -11.47 -14.39
C ARG A 39 1.56 -11.78 -13.60
N ARG A 40 1.19 -10.94 -12.61
CA ARG A 40 -0.10 -11.07 -11.90
C ARG A 40 -1.28 -10.84 -12.86
N ALA A 41 -1.21 -9.81 -13.68
CA ALA A 41 -2.24 -9.52 -14.68
C ALA A 41 -2.33 -10.65 -15.73
N GLY A 42 -1.18 -11.22 -16.13
CA GLY A 42 -1.12 -12.43 -16.95
C GLY A 42 -1.86 -13.60 -16.32
N TYR A 43 -1.55 -13.98 -15.08
CA TYR A 43 -2.26 -15.08 -14.40
C TYR A 43 -3.79 -14.89 -14.39
N LEU A 44 -4.25 -13.66 -14.17
CA LEU A 44 -5.67 -13.33 -14.24
C LEU A 44 -6.25 -13.55 -15.64
N LEU A 45 -5.60 -13.04 -16.70
CA LEU A 45 -6.06 -13.17 -18.08
C LEU A 45 -6.10 -14.62 -18.58
N HIS A 46 -5.10 -15.41 -18.19
CA HIS A 46 -5.02 -16.82 -18.57
C HIS A 46 -5.92 -17.72 -17.70
N GLY A 47 -6.77 -17.15 -16.86
CA GLY A 47 -7.73 -17.90 -16.04
C GLY A 47 -7.07 -18.82 -15.01
N ARG A 48 -5.84 -18.50 -14.57
CA ARG A 48 -5.13 -19.32 -13.58
C ARG A 48 -5.87 -19.23 -12.25
N THR A 49 -6.11 -20.37 -11.60
CA THR A 49 -6.67 -20.40 -10.25
C THR A 49 -5.66 -19.82 -9.24
N PRO A 50 -6.07 -18.90 -8.34
CA PRO A 50 -5.28 -18.47 -7.21
C PRO A 50 -4.71 -19.63 -6.39
N THR A 51 -3.43 -19.55 -6.04
CA THR A 51 -2.73 -20.56 -5.22
C THR A 51 -2.63 -20.15 -3.76
N ASP A 52 -2.87 -18.88 -3.44
CA ASP A 52 -2.65 -18.32 -2.12
C ASP A 52 -3.86 -17.48 -1.69
N THR A 53 -4.22 -17.58 -0.40
CA THR A 53 -5.20 -16.71 0.24
C THR A 53 -4.47 -15.60 0.99
N GLY A 54 -4.51 -14.39 0.46
CA GLY A 54 -3.93 -13.21 1.11
C GLY A 54 -4.76 -12.71 2.29
N GLU A 55 -4.11 -12.02 3.23
CA GLU A 55 -4.79 -11.27 4.31
C GLU A 55 -5.49 -10.04 3.71
N LYS A 56 -6.83 -9.99 3.76
CA LYS A 56 -7.65 -8.94 3.12
C LYS A 56 -8.15 -7.86 4.07
N ARG A 57 -8.00 -7.99 5.39
CA ARG A 57 -8.57 -7.05 6.38
C ARG A 57 -8.24 -5.59 6.08
N LYS A 58 -6.97 -5.30 5.77
CA LYS A 58 -6.52 -3.93 5.42
C LYS A 58 -7.14 -3.41 4.13
N ALA A 59 -7.34 -4.28 3.14
CA ALA A 59 -7.98 -3.91 1.87
C ALA A 59 -9.48 -3.66 2.06
N ILE A 60 -10.15 -4.46 2.88
CA ILE A 60 -11.57 -4.30 3.21
C ILE A 60 -11.80 -2.97 3.93
N LEU A 61 -11.00 -2.67 4.96
CA LEU A 61 -11.09 -1.37 5.67
C LEU A 61 -10.84 -0.19 4.73
N GLY A 62 -9.80 -0.28 3.89
CA GLY A 62 -9.52 0.76 2.90
C GLY A 62 -10.67 0.97 1.93
N THR A 63 -11.34 -0.11 1.52
CA THR A 63 -12.51 -0.06 0.63
C THR A 63 -13.70 0.63 1.30
N TRP A 64 -13.99 0.34 2.57
CA TRP A 64 -15.09 0.99 3.30
C TRP A 64 -14.84 2.48 3.53
N LEU A 65 -13.60 2.85 3.89
CA LEU A 65 -13.21 4.25 4.01
C LEU A 65 -13.39 4.99 2.69
N HIS A 66 -12.88 4.40 1.61
CA HIS A 66 -12.98 4.96 0.25
C HIS A 66 -14.43 5.16 -0.19
N GLU A 67 -15.29 4.15 0.00
CA GLU A 67 -16.72 4.20 -0.31
C GLU A 67 -17.45 5.29 0.49
N GLY A 68 -17.16 5.43 1.79
CA GLY A 68 -17.72 6.45 2.65
C GLY A 68 -17.32 7.87 2.21
N LEU A 69 -16.03 8.08 1.91
CA LEU A 69 -15.49 9.37 1.48
C LEU A 69 -16.07 9.82 0.14
N LEU A 70 -16.12 8.92 -0.86
CA LEU A 70 -16.68 9.25 -2.15
C LEU A 70 -18.18 9.53 -2.06
N THR A 71 -18.92 8.76 -1.26
CA THR A 71 -20.35 9.00 -1.04
C THR A 71 -20.59 10.39 -0.44
N ALA A 72 -19.81 10.78 0.57
CA ALA A 72 -19.87 12.11 1.16
C ALA A 72 -19.54 13.20 0.13
N ALA A 73 -18.48 13.02 -0.67
CA ALA A 73 -18.09 13.97 -1.71
C ALA A 73 -19.17 14.14 -2.80
N ARG A 74 -19.88 13.05 -3.15
CA ARG A 74 -21.02 13.12 -4.06
C ARG A 74 -22.17 13.93 -3.45
N GLN A 75 -22.48 13.72 -2.17
CA GLN A 75 -23.59 14.40 -1.50
C GLN A 75 -23.33 15.89 -1.31
N GLU A 76 -22.11 16.23 -0.86
CA GLU A 76 -21.73 17.60 -0.55
C GLU A 76 -21.40 18.41 -1.82
N TYR A 77 -20.58 17.85 -2.70
CA TYR A 77 -20.01 18.58 -3.84
C TYR A 77 -20.62 18.18 -5.19
N GLY A 78 -21.51 17.20 -5.22
CA GLY A 78 -22.09 16.69 -6.47
C GLY A 78 -21.09 15.93 -7.34
N TRP A 79 -20.00 15.40 -6.77
CA TRP A 79 -18.96 14.69 -7.52
C TRP A 79 -19.53 13.50 -8.30
N ILE A 80 -19.01 13.31 -9.52
CA ILE A 80 -19.34 12.16 -10.35
C ILE A 80 -18.42 11.01 -9.96
N ILE A 81 -18.86 10.24 -8.96
CA ILE A 81 -18.06 9.16 -8.37
C ILE A 81 -18.33 7.79 -9.01
N GLU A 82 -17.35 6.89 -8.92
CA GLU A 82 -17.48 5.46 -9.22
C GLU A 82 -18.09 5.20 -10.61
N ARG A 83 -17.49 5.82 -11.64
CA ARG A 83 -18.00 5.70 -13.02
C ARG A 83 -17.20 4.74 -13.85
N ARG A 84 -17.94 3.93 -14.63
CA ARG A 84 -17.34 2.91 -15.48
C ARG A 84 -16.93 3.54 -16.80
N VAL A 85 -15.68 3.28 -17.17
CA VAL A 85 -15.12 3.50 -18.50
C VAL A 85 -14.68 2.16 -19.06
N GLU A 86 -14.90 1.91 -20.33
CA GLU A 86 -14.48 0.63 -20.93
C GLU A 86 -14.30 0.70 -22.43
N ASP A 87 -13.55 -0.27 -22.93
CA ASP A 87 -13.50 -0.65 -24.33
C ASP A 87 -13.43 -2.19 -24.44
N GLU A 88 -13.08 -2.68 -25.62
CA GLU A 88 -12.91 -4.12 -25.90
C GLU A 88 -11.82 -4.76 -25.03
N LEU A 89 -10.79 -3.99 -24.65
CA LEU A 89 -9.60 -4.50 -23.98
C LEU A 89 -9.65 -4.32 -22.46
N LEU A 90 -10.26 -3.23 -21.99
CA LEU A 90 -10.14 -2.75 -20.63
C LEU A 90 -11.49 -2.34 -20.04
N ARG A 91 -11.65 -2.60 -18.74
CA ARG A 91 -12.76 -2.07 -17.95
C ARG A 91 -12.20 -1.37 -16.71
N GLY A 92 -12.56 -0.11 -16.53
CA GLY A 92 -12.14 0.71 -15.41
C GLY A 92 -13.31 1.26 -14.60
N HIS A 93 -13.05 1.56 -13.34
CA HIS A 93 -13.92 2.33 -12.46
C HIS A 93 -13.11 3.51 -11.96
N ILE A 94 -13.51 4.71 -12.35
CA ILE A 94 -12.89 5.96 -11.94
C ILE A 94 -13.52 6.37 -10.61
N ASP A 95 -12.70 6.62 -9.60
CA ASP A 95 -13.15 7.01 -8.26
C ASP A 95 -13.96 8.30 -8.31
N ALA A 96 -13.44 9.35 -8.96
CA ALA A 96 -14.19 10.56 -9.26
C ALA A 96 -13.78 11.22 -10.59
N VAL A 97 -14.76 11.78 -11.29
CA VAL A 97 -14.53 12.68 -12.42
C VAL A 97 -15.07 14.06 -12.04
N GLN A 98 -14.22 15.08 -12.07
CA GLN A 98 -14.64 16.46 -11.92
C GLN A 98 -14.74 17.09 -13.30
N LEU A 99 -15.93 17.57 -13.66
CA LEU A 99 -16.17 18.19 -14.95
C LEU A 99 -15.92 19.69 -14.87
N ASP A 100 -15.44 20.26 -15.97
CA ASP A 100 -15.46 21.70 -16.16
C ASP A 100 -16.89 22.24 -16.32
N SER A 101 -17.03 23.56 -16.22
CA SER A 101 -18.33 24.25 -16.28
C SER A 101 -19.04 24.02 -17.63
N GLY A 102 -18.32 24.05 -18.75
CA GLY A 102 -18.87 23.87 -20.09
C GLY A 102 -19.41 22.45 -20.33
N THR A 103 -18.67 21.44 -19.88
CA THR A 103 -19.04 20.04 -19.98
C THR A 103 -20.17 19.70 -19.01
N ALA A 104 -20.13 20.22 -17.78
CA ALA A 104 -21.20 20.08 -16.80
C ALA A 104 -22.53 20.66 -17.31
N ALA A 105 -22.51 21.80 -18.04
CA ALA A 105 -23.71 22.43 -18.56
C ALA A 105 -24.51 21.53 -19.53
N ARG A 106 -23.83 20.58 -20.21
CA ARG A 106 -24.45 19.59 -21.11
C ARG A 106 -25.24 18.51 -20.37
N LEU A 107 -25.06 18.39 -19.05
CA LEU A 107 -25.80 17.43 -18.21
C LEU A 107 -27.10 18.03 -17.66
N PRO A 108 -28.09 17.19 -17.32
CA PRO A 108 -29.26 17.63 -16.56
C PRO A 108 -28.86 18.21 -15.20
N LYS A 109 -29.59 19.22 -14.72
CA LYS A 109 -29.28 19.96 -13.47
C LYS A 109 -28.93 19.05 -12.28
N ARG A 110 -29.66 17.94 -12.10
CA ARG A 110 -29.45 16.95 -11.01
C ARG A 110 -28.12 16.18 -11.07
N LEU A 111 -27.40 16.24 -12.19
CA LEU A 111 -26.10 15.56 -12.39
C LEU A 111 -24.95 16.56 -12.53
N ARG A 112 -25.22 17.87 -12.43
CA ARG A 112 -24.17 18.88 -12.49
C ARG A 112 -23.47 18.92 -11.14
N PRO A 113 -22.12 18.91 -11.10
CA PRO A 113 -21.41 19.14 -9.85
C PRO A 113 -21.76 20.53 -9.30
N SER A 114 -21.85 20.63 -7.97
CA SER A 114 -22.07 21.92 -7.29
C SER A 114 -20.88 22.85 -7.45
N LEU A 115 -19.68 22.25 -7.53
CA LEU A 115 -18.42 22.92 -7.76
C LEU A 115 -17.74 22.29 -8.99
N PRO A 116 -17.94 22.87 -10.19
CA PRO A 116 -17.19 22.47 -11.38
C PRO A 116 -15.69 22.73 -11.20
N ALA A 117 -14.85 21.90 -11.82
CA ALA A 117 -13.41 22.12 -11.88
C ALA A 117 -13.05 23.13 -12.98
N ASP A 118 -11.82 23.64 -12.96
CA ASP A 118 -11.33 24.51 -14.04
C ASP A 118 -11.15 23.75 -15.37
N GLU A 119 -10.80 22.48 -15.27
CA GLU A 119 -10.63 21.55 -16.38
C GLU A 119 -11.07 20.14 -15.96
N ILE A 120 -11.38 19.29 -16.94
CA ILE A 120 -11.81 17.92 -16.67
C ILE A 120 -10.69 17.16 -15.95
N THR A 121 -11.01 16.69 -14.75
CA THR A 121 -10.07 16.03 -13.85
C THR A 121 -10.50 14.59 -13.58
N VAL A 122 -9.58 13.65 -13.78
CA VAL A 122 -9.71 12.27 -13.30
C VAL A 122 -9.05 12.17 -11.93
N GLU A 123 -9.84 11.93 -10.89
CA GLU A 123 -9.37 11.85 -9.52
C GLU A 123 -9.39 10.40 -9.02
N ASP A 124 -8.28 9.96 -8.44
CA ASP A 124 -8.09 8.66 -7.79
C ASP A 124 -7.77 8.88 -6.30
N VAL A 125 -8.56 8.25 -5.43
CA VAL A 125 -8.48 8.43 -3.97
C VAL A 125 -7.77 7.25 -3.36
N LYS A 126 -6.67 7.51 -2.64
CA LYS A 126 -5.85 6.47 -2.01
C LYS A 126 -5.80 6.63 -0.50
N THR A 127 -6.21 5.59 0.22
CA THR A 127 -6.01 5.53 1.68
C THR A 127 -4.65 4.90 2.01
N LYS A 128 -3.85 5.58 2.82
CA LYS A 128 -2.48 5.21 3.17
C LYS A 128 -2.33 5.20 4.69
N SER A 129 -1.41 4.38 5.20
CA SER A 129 -1.04 4.40 6.61
C SER A 129 0.12 5.36 6.86
N LEU A 130 0.27 5.80 8.10
CA LEU A 130 1.37 6.60 8.60
C LEU A 130 2.75 6.04 8.21
N ARG A 131 2.91 4.71 8.21
CA ARG A 131 4.17 4.02 7.83
C ARG A 131 4.69 4.41 6.43
N VAL A 132 3.79 4.72 5.50
CA VAL A 132 4.16 5.07 4.11
C VAL A 132 3.84 6.53 3.78
N TRP A 133 3.34 7.30 4.76
CA TRP A 133 2.88 8.67 4.53
C TRP A 133 4.02 9.60 4.15
N ASP A 134 5.19 9.48 4.79
CA ASP A 134 6.37 10.26 4.42
C ASP A 134 6.77 10.03 2.96
N ASN A 135 6.71 8.78 2.49
CA ASN A 135 6.99 8.44 1.10
C ASN A 135 5.98 9.07 0.15
N VAL A 136 4.69 9.07 0.51
CA VAL A 136 3.63 9.74 -0.28
C VAL A 136 3.91 11.23 -0.39
N LEU A 137 4.26 11.90 0.72
CA LEU A 137 4.56 13.33 0.70
C LEU A 137 5.82 13.67 -0.14
N ARG A 138 6.82 12.78 -0.16
CA ARG A 138 8.07 13.00 -0.90
C ARG A 138 8.01 12.61 -2.38
N ARG A 139 7.30 11.53 -2.70
CA ARG A 139 7.37 10.87 -4.01
C ARG A 139 6.02 10.79 -4.72
N GLY A 140 4.92 11.02 -4.03
CA GLY A 140 3.57 10.95 -4.58
C GLY A 140 3.16 9.52 -4.96
N ALA A 141 2.39 9.43 -6.04
CA ALA A 141 1.88 8.19 -6.61
C ALA A 141 3.01 7.26 -7.11
N THR A 142 2.84 5.97 -6.90
CA THR A 142 3.72 4.94 -7.49
C THR A 142 3.49 4.78 -8.99
N GLU A 143 4.44 4.23 -9.73
CA GLU A 143 4.30 3.94 -11.16
C GLU A 143 3.06 3.08 -11.50
N ALA A 144 2.70 2.15 -10.62
CA ALA A 144 1.49 1.35 -10.80
C ALA A 144 0.21 2.18 -10.64
N GLU A 145 0.18 3.11 -9.69
CA GLU A 145 -0.94 4.04 -9.48
C GLU A 145 -1.04 5.04 -10.62
N LEU A 146 0.09 5.59 -11.07
CA LEU A 146 0.15 6.44 -12.27
C LEU A 146 -0.40 5.71 -13.49
N ARG A 147 0.07 4.48 -13.77
CA ARG A 147 -0.44 3.66 -14.88
C ARG A 147 -1.95 3.46 -14.79
N GLN A 148 -2.47 3.15 -13.60
CA GLN A 148 -3.90 3.00 -13.37
C GLN A 148 -4.68 4.27 -13.75
N ALA A 149 -4.26 5.43 -13.25
CA ALA A 149 -4.95 6.70 -13.51
C ALA A 149 -4.82 7.14 -14.97
N TYR A 150 -3.67 6.92 -15.61
CA TYR A 150 -3.49 7.18 -17.05
C TYR A 150 -4.40 6.31 -17.91
N LEU A 151 -4.62 5.03 -17.57
CA LEU A 151 -5.58 4.19 -18.28
C LEU A 151 -7.01 4.72 -18.17
N TYR A 152 -7.40 5.22 -16.99
CA TYR A 152 -8.71 5.83 -16.78
C TYR A 152 -8.89 7.12 -17.58
N ALA A 153 -7.91 8.02 -17.49
CA ALA A 153 -7.91 9.28 -18.22
C ALA A 153 -7.93 9.05 -19.73
N ASP A 154 -7.16 8.07 -20.23
CA ASP A 154 -7.16 7.74 -21.64
C ASP A 154 -8.49 7.14 -22.10
N LEU A 155 -9.07 6.18 -21.36
CA LEU A 155 -10.39 5.63 -21.68
C LEU A 155 -11.48 6.71 -21.71
N LEU A 156 -11.46 7.62 -20.72
CA LEU A 156 -12.40 8.73 -20.69
C LEU A 156 -12.17 9.71 -21.86
N SER A 157 -10.92 9.93 -22.25
CA SER A 157 -10.54 10.82 -23.35
C SER A 157 -10.81 10.28 -24.74
N THR A 158 -10.79 8.96 -24.91
CA THR A 158 -10.92 8.31 -26.22
C THR A 158 -12.29 7.68 -26.45
N ARG A 159 -12.95 7.22 -25.39
CA ARG A 159 -14.25 6.53 -25.46
C ARG A 159 -15.36 7.23 -24.68
N GLY A 160 -15.02 7.95 -23.61
CA GLY A 160 -15.99 8.52 -22.69
C GLY A 160 -16.49 7.50 -21.65
N PHE A 161 -17.60 7.83 -21.00
CA PHE A 161 -18.25 6.91 -20.05
C PHE A 161 -18.91 5.74 -20.77
N ALA A 162 -18.89 4.54 -20.18
CA ALA A 162 -19.52 3.36 -20.78
C ALA A 162 -21.05 3.53 -20.87
N ASP A 163 -21.68 3.07 -21.96
CA ASP A 163 -23.14 3.14 -22.10
C ASP A 163 -23.84 1.99 -21.37
N ILE A 164 -24.06 2.16 -20.06
CA ILE A 164 -24.77 1.20 -19.21
C ILE A 164 -25.92 1.83 -18.43
N LYS A 165 -26.84 0.99 -17.95
CA LYS A 165 -27.95 1.40 -17.10
C LYS A 165 -27.41 2.18 -15.87
N GLY A 166 -27.97 3.35 -15.61
CA GLY A 166 -27.56 4.23 -14.51
C GLY A 166 -26.55 5.32 -14.88
N GLN A 167 -25.84 5.22 -16.01
CA GLN A 167 -24.89 6.25 -16.46
C GLN A 167 -25.07 6.71 -17.92
N ARG A 168 -26.13 6.29 -18.62
CA ARG A 168 -26.39 6.67 -20.03
C ARG A 168 -26.30 8.17 -20.32
N GLN A 169 -26.74 9.01 -19.37
CA GLN A 169 -26.65 10.48 -19.51
C GLN A 169 -25.21 10.98 -19.56
N LEU A 170 -24.30 10.32 -18.84
CA LEU A 170 -22.87 10.60 -18.89
C LEU A 170 -22.26 10.05 -20.18
N ALA A 171 -22.66 8.85 -20.62
CA ALA A 171 -22.19 8.27 -21.88
C ALA A 171 -22.48 9.15 -23.11
N ARG A 172 -23.61 9.87 -23.12
CA ARG A 172 -23.98 10.85 -24.16
C ARG A 172 -23.03 12.05 -24.25
N LEU A 173 -22.19 12.30 -23.25
CA LEU A 173 -21.15 13.32 -23.37
C LEU A 173 -20.09 12.96 -24.42
N GLY A 174 -19.95 11.66 -24.73
CA GLY A 174 -18.90 11.15 -25.60
C GLY A 174 -17.52 11.22 -24.92
N PRO A 175 -16.45 11.12 -25.72
CA PRO A 175 -15.09 11.33 -25.25
C PRO A 175 -14.91 12.73 -24.64
N LEU A 176 -14.12 12.82 -23.57
CA LEU A 176 -13.93 14.06 -22.81
C LEU A 176 -12.46 14.49 -22.79
N PRO A 177 -12.11 15.75 -23.11
CA PRO A 177 -10.73 16.21 -23.07
C PRO A 177 -10.21 16.30 -21.63
N VAL A 178 -9.63 15.23 -21.10
CA VAL A 178 -9.06 15.24 -19.75
C VAL A 178 -7.87 16.18 -19.72
N GLY A 179 -7.91 17.18 -18.84
CA GLY A 179 -6.82 18.14 -18.67
C GLY A 179 -5.81 17.68 -17.61
N LYS A 180 -6.30 17.06 -16.52
CA LYS A 180 -5.44 16.62 -15.42
C LYS A 180 -5.87 15.31 -14.76
N ILE A 181 -4.88 14.67 -14.15
CA ILE A 181 -5.05 13.57 -13.20
C ILE A 181 -4.76 14.12 -11.81
N ARG A 182 -5.61 13.79 -10.83
CA ARG A 182 -5.42 14.12 -9.42
C ARG A 182 -5.35 12.85 -8.60
N PHE A 183 -4.33 12.73 -7.76
CA PHE A 183 -4.34 11.78 -6.65
C PHE A 183 -4.68 12.52 -5.38
N ARG A 184 -5.68 12.00 -4.64
CA ARG A 184 -5.94 12.42 -3.27
C ARG A 184 -5.55 11.31 -2.32
N PHE A 185 -4.45 11.51 -1.63
CA PHE A 185 -4.00 10.60 -0.59
C PHE A 185 -4.61 11.02 0.75
N LEU A 186 -5.09 10.04 1.50
CA LEU A 186 -5.64 10.23 2.83
C LEU A 186 -4.92 9.32 3.81
N ASN A 187 -4.35 9.92 4.86
CA ASN A 187 -3.76 9.18 5.95
C ASN A 187 -4.86 8.68 6.89
N ARG A 188 -5.12 7.38 6.89
CA ARG A 188 -6.17 6.80 7.73
C ARG A 188 -5.87 6.83 9.23
N ASP A 189 -4.62 7.06 9.61
CA ASP A 189 -4.20 7.05 11.02
C ASP A 189 -4.26 8.46 11.63
N SER A 190 -4.08 9.53 10.84
CA SER A 190 -4.12 10.93 11.31
C SER A 190 -5.27 11.78 10.76
N GLY A 191 -5.89 11.37 9.66
CA GLY A 191 -6.88 12.17 8.92
C GLY A 191 -6.27 13.18 7.94
N ASP A 192 -4.94 13.33 7.90
CA ASP A 192 -4.27 14.25 6.98
C ASP A 192 -4.52 13.87 5.51
N ASP A 193 -4.62 14.86 4.63
CA ASP A 193 -4.70 14.65 3.19
C ASP A 193 -3.50 15.25 2.44
N HIS A 194 -3.24 14.72 1.24
CA HIS A 194 -2.23 15.24 0.33
C HIS A 194 -2.72 15.10 -1.10
N VAL A 195 -2.65 16.18 -1.86
CA VAL A 195 -3.07 16.22 -3.25
C VAL A 195 -1.85 16.32 -4.15
N GLN A 196 -1.80 15.43 -5.14
CA GLN A 196 -0.85 15.49 -6.24
C GLN A 196 -1.63 15.69 -7.54
N GLU A 197 -1.36 16.78 -8.24
CA GLU A 197 -1.94 17.06 -9.55
C GLU A 197 -0.88 16.88 -10.65
N ILE A 198 -1.30 16.26 -11.75
CA ILE A 198 -0.43 15.91 -12.87
C ILE A 198 -1.17 16.26 -14.17
N PRO A 199 -0.60 17.09 -15.05
CA PRO A 199 -1.17 17.32 -16.37
C PRO A 199 -1.34 16.01 -17.13
N TYR A 200 -2.48 15.83 -17.79
CA TYR A 200 -2.71 14.64 -18.59
C TYR A 200 -1.92 14.72 -19.90
N GLY A 201 -0.95 13.81 -20.06
CA GLY A 201 -0.23 13.61 -21.30
C GLY A 201 -0.75 12.39 -22.05
N ALA A 202 -1.30 12.60 -23.26
CA ALA A 202 -1.81 11.50 -24.09
C ALA A 202 -0.76 10.42 -24.36
N ASP A 203 0.52 10.78 -24.45
CA ASP A 203 1.63 9.83 -24.68
C ASP A 203 1.79 8.86 -23.51
N ARG A 204 1.61 9.34 -22.27
CA ARG A 204 1.61 8.50 -21.06
C ARG A 204 0.38 7.59 -21.04
N GLY A 205 -0.78 8.10 -21.47
CA GLY A 205 -2.00 7.29 -21.69
C GLY A 205 -1.77 6.13 -22.66
N ARG A 206 -1.18 6.42 -23.83
CA ARG A 206 -0.80 5.40 -24.82
C ARG A 206 0.23 4.42 -24.30
N GLY A 207 1.24 4.87 -23.56
CA GLY A 207 2.22 3.99 -22.91
C GLY A 207 1.58 3.03 -21.90
N ALA A 208 0.62 3.52 -21.11
CA ALA A 208 -0.13 2.69 -20.18
C ALA A 208 -0.99 1.64 -20.91
N ARG A 209 -1.62 1.99 -22.04
CA ARG A 209 -2.32 1.02 -22.90
C ARG A 209 -1.39 0.00 -23.53
N TRP A 210 -0.25 0.45 -24.04
CA TRP A 210 0.75 -0.44 -24.62
C TRP A 210 1.19 -1.50 -23.62
N TRP A 211 1.40 -1.13 -22.35
CA TRP A 211 1.68 -2.08 -21.29
C TRP A 211 0.60 -3.17 -21.17
N VAL A 212 -0.69 -2.80 -21.22
CA VAL A 212 -1.80 -3.77 -21.19
C VAL A 212 -1.78 -4.67 -22.42
N GLN A 213 -1.48 -4.12 -23.60
CA GLN A 213 -1.36 -4.90 -24.83
C GLN A 213 -0.24 -5.93 -24.73
N GLN A 214 0.93 -5.55 -24.18
CA GLN A 214 2.04 -6.48 -23.93
C GLN A 214 1.64 -7.62 -22.98
N VAL A 215 0.88 -7.30 -21.94
CA VAL A 215 0.37 -8.33 -21.01
C VAL A 215 -0.59 -9.29 -21.71
N ARG A 216 -1.43 -8.79 -22.62
CA ARG A 216 -2.39 -9.62 -23.37
C ARG A 216 -1.76 -10.42 -24.50
N SER A 217 -0.63 -9.97 -25.05
CA SER A 217 0.05 -10.66 -26.15
C SER A 217 0.93 -11.81 -25.70
N ALA A 218 1.21 -11.94 -24.40
CA ALA A 218 1.95 -13.08 -23.88
C ALA A 218 1.15 -14.38 -24.08
N ALA A 219 1.83 -15.44 -24.53
CA ALA A 219 1.20 -16.75 -24.71
C ALA A 219 1.01 -17.46 -23.37
N THR A 220 1.89 -17.18 -22.41
CA THR A 220 1.78 -17.69 -21.03
C THR A 220 2.11 -16.60 -20.00
N PRO A 221 1.55 -16.65 -18.78
CA PRO A 221 1.93 -15.74 -17.70
C PRO A 221 3.44 -15.73 -17.41
N GLU A 222 4.11 -16.87 -17.61
CA GLU A 222 5.54 -17.06 -17.35
C GLU A 222 6.45 -16.27 -18.29
N GLU A 223 5.98 -15.85 -19.47
CA GLU A 223 6.70 -14.97 -20.39
C GLU A 223 6.76 -13.52 -19.89
N LEU A 224 5.77 -13.10 -19.08
CA LEU A 224 5.69 -11.73 -18.59
C LEU A 224 6.70 -11.48 -17.48
N PRO A 225 7.36 -10.32 -17.39
CA PRO A 225 8.35 -10.07 -16.36
C PRO A 225 7.74 -10.09 -14.94
N ARG A 226 8.54 -10.54 -13.97
CA ARG A 226 8.25 -10.30 -12.55
C ARG A 226 8.59 -8.83 -12.26
N THR A 227 7.58 -7.96 -12.33
CA THR A 227 7.75 -6.50 -12.17
C THR A 227 8.16 -6.07 -10.75
N LEU A 228 8.14 -6.98 -9.78
CA LEU A 228 8.39 -6.72 -8.37
C LEU A 228 9.37 -7.77 -7.83
N ASP A 229 10.11 -7.40 -6.79
CA ASP A 229 11.23 -8.18 -6.24
C ASP A 229 10.82 -9.45 -5.49
N GLY A 230 9.52 -9.73 -5.37
CA GLY A 230 9.00 -10.96 -4.78
C GLY A 230 8.67 -10.88 -3.29
N PRO A 231 8.26 -12.02 -2.69
CA PRO A 231 7.82 -12.08 -1.30
C PRO A 231 8.94 -11.74 -0.33
N GLY A 232 8.60 -11.07 0.77
CA GLY A 232 9.53 -10.54 1.77
C GLY A 232 10.15 -9.20 1.39
N LEU A 233 10.19 -8.86 0.09
CA LEU A 233 10.74 -7.60 -0.43
C LEU A 233 9.64 -6.66 -0.94
N SER A 234 8.50 -7.20 -1.40
CA SER A 234 7.36 -6.43 -1.87
C SER A 234 6.06 -6.87 -1.19
N SER A 235 5.40 -5.92 -0.53
CA SER A 235 4.10 -6.14 0.11
C SER A 235 3.00 -6.54 -0.89
N ILE A 236 3.15 -6.17 -2.16
CA ILE A 236 2.23 -6.61 -3.22
C ILE A 236 2.43 -8.10 -3.51
N CYS A 237 3.68 -8.58 -3.53
CA CYS A 237 3.98 -10.01 -3.70
C CYS A 237 3.59 -10.82 -2.47
N ASP A 238 3.75 -10.27 -1.26
CA ASP A 238 3.35 -10.93 0.00
C ASP A 238 1.85 -11.26 0.03
N ASN A 239 1.03 -10.39 -0.55
CA ASN A 239 -0.42 -10.51 -0.60
C ASN A 239 -0.94 -10.96 -1.98
N CYS A 240 -0.06 -11.41 -2.88
CA CYS A 240 -0.45 -11.80 -4.22
C CYS A 240 -1.15 -13.17 -4.19
N PRO A 241 -2.35 -13.31 -4.79
CA PRO A 241 -3.06 -14.59 -4.85
C PRO A 241 -2.36 -15.65 -5.70
N TYR A 242 -1.38 -15.25 -6.52
CA TYR A 242 -0.59 -16.13 -7.39
C TYR A 242 0.86 -16.25 -6.92
N ARG A 243 1.14 -15.94 -5.64
CA ARG A 243 2.50 -15.89 -5.11
C ARG A 243 3.24 -17.21 -5.33
N THR A 244 2.65 -18.32 -4.91
CA THR A 244 3.23 -19.66 -5.01
C THR A 244 3.31 -20.12 -6.47
N ALA A 245 2.32 -19.81 -7.30
CA ALA A 245 2.41 -20.06 -8.75
C ALA A 245 3.60 -19.31 -9.40
N CYS A 246 3.81 -18.05 -9.00
CA CYS A 246 4.82 -17.17 -9.58
C CYS A 246 6.26 -17.47 -9.08
N TRP A 247 6.40 -17.78 -7.79
CA TRP A 247 7.68 -17.89 -7.11
C TRP A 247 8.03 -19.31 -6.65
N GLY A 248 7.14 -20.27 -6.84
CA GLY A 248 7.27 -21.62 -6.30
C GLY A 248 7.03 -21.68 -4.78
N PRO A 249 7.11 -22.90 -4.19
CA PRO A 249 7.03 -23.07 -2.75
C PRO A 249 8.25 -22.44 -2.07
N ILE A 250 8.04 -21.77 -0.94
CA ILE A 250 9.12 -21.20 -0.14
C ILE A 250 9.83 -22.35 0.59
N ALA A 251 11.00 -22.75 0.09
CA ALA A 251 11.83 -23.76 0.76
C ALA A 251 12.42 -23.21 2.07
N SER A 252 12.51 -24.05 3.11
CA SER A 252 13.09 -23.66 4.39
C SER A 252 14.52 -23.14 4.22
N GLY A 253 14.83 -21.99 4.82
CA GLY A 253 16.14 -21.36 4.76
C GLY A 253 16.52 -20.73 3.40
N ARG A 254 15.62 -20.68 2.43
CA ARG A 254 15.87 -20.03 1.12
C ARG A 254 14.85 -18.94 0.82
N CYS A 255 15.34 -17.85 0.26
CA CYS A 255 14.49 -16.79 -0.25
C CYS A 255 13.86 -17.21 -1.59
N PRO A 256 12.59 -16.88 -1.88
CA PRO A 256 11.94 -17.20 -3.15
C PRO A 256 12.67 -16.64 -4.38
N GLN A 257 13.42 -15.55 -4.21
CA GLN A 257 14.20 -14.89 -5.25
C GLN A 257 15.33 -15.76 -5.81
N THR A 258 15.71 -16.83 -5.11
CA THR A 258 16.73 -17.79 -5.60
C THR A 258 16.34 -18.43 -6.93
N ILE A 259 15.05 -18.48 -7.29
CA ILE A 259 14.60 -18.97 -8.61
C ILE A 259 15.04 -18.10 -9.78
N LEU A 260 15.49 -16.86 -9.51
CA LEU A 260 15.97 -15.93 -10.54
C LEU A 260 17.38 -16.29 -11.02
N VAL A 261 18.08 -17.17 -10.30
CA VAL A 261 19.46 -17.55 -10.57
C VAL A 261 19.53 -19.06 -10.79
N ARG A 262 19.87 -19.47 -12.02
CA ARG A 262 19.71 -20.85 -12.52
C ARG A 262 21.03 -21.59 -12.63
N ASP A 263 22.10 -20.88 -12.96
CA ASP A 263 23.41 -21.46 -13.23
C ASP A 263 24.55 -20.65 -12.56
N ASP A 264 25.78 -21.12 -12.76
CA ASP A 264 26.98 -20.51 -12.19
C ASP A 264 27.28 -19.14 -12.82
N ALA A 265 26.90 -18.92 -14.08
CA ALA A 265 27.12 -17.65 -14.78
C ALA A 265 26.19 -16.56 -14.23
N GLU A 266 24.90 -16.86 -14.05
CA GLU A 266 23.94 -15.97 -13.39
C GLU A 266 24.33 -15.70 -11.93
N ARG A 267 24.88 -16.69 -11.21
CA ARG A 267 25.43 -16.47 -9.85
C ARG A 267 26.62 -15.51 -9.86
N ALA A 268 27.54 -15.67 -10.80
CA ALA A 268 28.69 -14.79 -10.92
C ALA A 268 28.25 -13.34 -11.25
N ALA A 269 27.28 -13.18 -12.14
CA ALA A 269 26.71 -11.88 -12.46
C ALA A 269 26.03 -11.22 -11.25
N ALA A 270 25.19 -11.96 -10.51
CA ALA A 270 24.54 -11.44 -9.30
C ALA A 270 25.54 -11.06 -8.19
N LEU A 271 26.64 -11.81 -8.05
CA LEU A 271 27.71 -11.47 -7.11
C LEU A 271 28.47 -10.22 -7.55
N ALA A 272 28.74 -10.05 -8.85
CA ALA A 272 29.36 -8.86 -9.39
C ALA A 272 28.49 -7.62 -9.13
N GLU A 273 27.20 -7.69 -9.45
CA GLU A 273 26.23 -6.62 -9.18
C GLU A 273 26.15 -6.30 -7.67
N TYR A 274 26.13 -7.32 -6.81
CA TYR A 274 26.14 -7.12 -5.36
C TYR A 274 27.38 -6.33 -4.89
N VAL A 275 28.56 -6.65 -5.43
CA VAL A 275 29.81 -5.95 -5.11
C VAL A 275 29.76 -4.51 -5.61
N GLU A 276 29.29 -4.27 -6.84
CA GLU A 276 29.11 -2.94 -7.40
C GLU A 276 28.20 -2.07 -6.53
N VAL A 277 26.99 -2.55 -6.22
CA VAL A 277 26.04 -1.84 -5.36
C VAL A 277 26.61 -1.61 -3.97
N SER A 278 27.33 -2.59 -3.39
CA SER A 278 27.98 -2.42 -2.09
C SER A 278 29.03 -1.30 -2.11
N ASN A 279 29.80 -1.21 -3.20
CA ASN A 279 30.78 -0.16 -3.39
C ASN A 279 30.14 1.22 -3.55
N GLU A 280 28.99 1.32 -4.23
CA GLU A 280 28.20 2.56 -4.33
C GLU A 280 27.55 2.96 -3.01
N MET A 281 27.08 1.98 -2.23
CA MET A 281 26.45 2.22 -0.93
C MET A 281 27.45 2.77 0.10
N LYS A 282 28.72 2.37 0.04
CA LYS A 282 29.75 2.79 1.00
C LYS A 282 29.89 4.32 1.11
N PRO A 283 30.15 5.08 0.03
CA PRO A 283 30.26 6.54 0.11
C PRO A 283 28.94 7.20 0.55
N LEU A 284 27.78 6.66 0.16
CA LEU A 284 26.48 7.17 0.61
C LEU A 284 26.28 6.96 2.13
N LYS A 285 26.66 5.79 2.66
CA LYS A 285 26.64 5.52 4.11
C LYS A 285 27.60 6.45 4.86
N ASP A 286 28.80 6.67 4.34
CA ASP A 286 29.77 7.57 4.97
C ASP A 286 29.33 9.04 4.90
N LYS A 287 28.69 9.45 3.79
CA LYS A 287 28.03 10.76 3.69
C LYS A 287 26.89 10.90 4.68
N LEU A 288 26.04 9.89 4.86
CA LEU A 288 24.97 9.89 5.86
C LEU A 288 25.52 9.97 7.28
N LYS A 289 26.61 9.26 7.60
CA LYS A 289 27.30 9.38 8.90
C LYS A 289 27.84 10.80 9.12
N LEU A 290 28.49 11.39 8.11
CA LEU A 290 29.00 12.75 8.18
C LEU A 290 27.86 13.76 8.37
N LEU A 291 26.77 13.65 7.61
CA LEU A 291 25.59 14.51 7.75
C LEU A 291 24.96 14.38 9.14
N ARG A 292 24.84 13.14 9.65
CA ARG A 292 24.39 12.92 11.03
C ARG A 292 25.31 13.60 12.05
N ALA A 293 26.62 13.46 11.91
CA ALA A 293 27.58 14.09 12.82
C ALA A 293 27.49 15.62 12.79
N LYS A 294 27.23 16.21 11.60
CA LYS A 294 26.99 17.65 11.45
C LYS A 294 25.69 18.13 12.11
N LEU A 295 24.69 17.27 12.20
CA LEU A 295 23.40 17.56 12.83
C LEU A 295 23.39 17.24 14.32
N ASP A 296 24.43 16.59 14.86
CA ASP A 296 24.49 16.22 16.27
C ASP A 296 24.39 17.46 17.18
N GLY A 297 23.60 17.34 18.25
CA GLY A 297 23.29 18.47 19.14
C GLY A 297 22.36 19.53 18.56
N THR A 298 21.86 19.38 17.33
CA THR A 298 20.81 20.26 16.78
C THR A 298 19.48 19.95 17.46
N ASP A 299 18.78 20.98 17.93
CA ASP A 299 17.47 20.84 18.55
C ASP A 299 16.45 20.17 17.61
N ALA A 300 15.53 19.41 18.19
CA ALA A 300 14.40 18.88 17.43
C ALA A 300 13.54 20.05 16.92
N GLY A 301 13.21 20.04 15.63
CA GLY A 301 12.56 21.19 15.00
C GLY A 301 12.38 21.04 13.49
N ALA A 302 11.71 22.04 12.90
CA ALA A 302 11.52 22.12 11.46
C ALA A 302 12.65 22.94 10.81
N TYR A 303 13.32 22.35 9.83
CA TYR A 303 14.42 22.95 9.06
C TYR A 303 14.12 22.82 7.56
N GLY A 304 13.64 23.93 6.96
CA GLY A 304 13.11 23.91 5.60
C GLY A 304 11.94 22.93 5.47
N ASP A 305 12.04 22.02 4.52
CA ASP A 305 11.03 20.99 4.23
C ASP A 305 11.14 19.74 5.13
N ASN A 306 12.12 19.69 6.03
CA ASN A 306 12.36 18.51 6.87
C ASN A 306 12.11 18.82 8.35
N VAL A 307 11.63 17.82 9.07
CA VAL A 307 11.47 17.84 10.53
C VAL A 307 12.49 16.87 11.12
N LEU A 308 13.36 17.42 11.97
CA LEU A 308 14.34 16.69 12.74
C LEU A 308 13.71 16.26 14.06
N THR A 309 13.72 14.96 14.34
CA THR A 309 13.43 14.43 15.67
C THR A 309 14.51 13.45 16.10
N TRP A 310 14.73 13.36 17.41
CA TRP A 310 15.66 12.42 18.01
C TRP A 310 14.86 11.34 18.75
N SER A 311 15.32 10.10 18.67
CA SER A 311 14.84 9.01 19.53
C SER A 311 16.01 8.33 20.23
N GLY A 312 15.72 7.56 21.28
CA GLY A 312 16.77 6.96 22.11
C GLY A 312 17.21 7.89 23.25
N GLY A 313 18.30 7.55 23.93
CA GLY A 313 18.76 8.26 25.13
C GLY A 313 17.95 7.95 26.41
N ASN A 314 16.86 7.20 26.28
CA ASN A 314 16.06 6.72 27.41
C ASN A 314 16.75 5.54 28.12
N PRO A 315 16.58 5.39 29.45
CA PRO A 315 16.94 4.18 30.20
C PRO A 315 16.46 2.91 29.49
N THR A 316 17.31 1.91 29.40
CA THR A 316 16.96 0.62 28.79
C THR A 316 16.03 -0.15 29.70
N ARG A 317 15.16 -0.98 29.11
CA ARG A 317 14.32 -1.91 29.87
C ARG A 317 15.08 -3.22 30.06
N THR A 318 15.26 -3.62 31.30
CA THR A 318 15.85 -4.92 31.67
C THR A 318 14.83 -5.75 32.41
N ASP A 319 14.92 -7.07 32.30
CA ASP A 319 14.05 -7.97 33.03
C ASP A 319 14.24 -7.76 34.55
N ASP A 320 13.13 -7.66 35.27
CA ASP A 320 13.13 -7.49 36.73
C ASP A 320 13.04 -8.86 37.39
N VAL A 321 14.21 -9.48 37.61
CA VAL A 321 14.33 -10.86 38.13
C VAL A 321 13.68 -11.00 39.51
N ASP A 322 13.73 -9.97 40.35
CA ASP A 322 13.13 -9.99 41.69
C ASP A 322 11.60 -9.93 41.63
N ALA A 323 11.06 -9.10 40.74
CA ALA A 323 9.63 -9.07 40.46
C ALA A 323 9.15 -10.38 39.80
N MET A 324 9.95 -10.98 38.92
CA MET A 324 9.67 -12.30 38.35
C MET A 324 9.61 -13.37 39.44
N ALA A 325 10.60 -13.45 40.33
CA ALA A 325 10.60 -14.39 41.45
C ALA A 325 9.40 -14.18 42.40
N THR A 326 8.91 -12.95 42.53
CA THR A 326 7.70 -12.63 43.30
C THR A 326 6.43 -13.11 42.58
N LEU A 327 6.34 -12.95 41.26
CA LEU A 327 5.22 -13.46 40.46
C LEU A 327 5.17 -14.98 40.45
N PHE A 328 6.31 -15.65 40.36
CA PHE A 328 6.41 -17.11 40.48
C PHE A 328 5.82 -17.59 41.81
N ARG A 329 6.24 -16.98 42.93
CA ARG A 329 5.70 -17.30 44.26
C ARG A 329 4.19 -17.07 44.36
N ARG A 330 3.69 -15.96 43.83
CA ARG A 330 2.25 -15.65 43.84
C ARG A 330 1.42 -16.57 42.95
N ALA A 331 1.98 -17.02 41.84
CA ALA A 331 1.33 -17.93 40.89
C ALA A 331 1.46 -19.41 41.28
N GLY A 332 2.11 -19.73 42.40
CA GLY A 332 2.37 -21.12 42.82
C GLY A 332 3.37 -21.87 41.92
N LEU A 333 4.17 -21.14 41.13
CA LEU A 333 5.21 -21.69 40.27
C LEU A 333 6.50 -21.88 41.07
N THR A 334 7.21 -22.98 40.85
CA THR A 334 8.50 -23.25 41.49
C THR A 334 9.54 -22.23 41.02
N VAL A 335 10.07 -21.41 41.95
CA VAL A 335 11.15 -20.47 41.64
C VAL A 335 12.45 -21.26 41.44
N PRO A 336 13.15 -21.13 40.29
CA PRO A 336 14.43 -21.77 40.08
C PRO A 336 15.48 -21.32 41.12
N MET A 337 16.29 -22.25 41.64
CA MET A 337 17.34 -21.91 42.62
C MET A 337 18.49 -21.09 42.01
N SER A 338 18.71 -21.20 40.70
CA SER A 338 19.54 -20.28 39.93
C SER A 338 18.65 -19.63 38.86
N PRO A 339 18.52 -18.29 38.82
CA PRO A 339 17.59 -17.63 37.93
C PRO A 339 18.09 -17.70 36.48
N ASP A 340 17.61 -18.68 35.73
CA ASP A 340 17.61 -18.65 34.27
C ASP A 340 16.48 -17.72 33.82
N VAL A 341 16.85 -16.50 33.46
CA VAL A 341 15.91 -15.43 33.08
C VAL A 341 15.09 -15.82 31.86
N ASP A 342 15.67 -16.53 30.88
CA ASP A 342 14.98 -16.89 29.64
C ASP A 342 13.97 -18.01 29.89
N GLU A 343 14.33 -18.99 30.71
CA GLU A 343 13.40 -20.04 31.12
C GLU A 343 12.24 -19.46 31.96
N MET A 344 12.54 -18.57 32.91
CA MET A 344 11.53 -17.93 33.73
C MET A 344 10.54 -17.10 32.90
N LYS A 345 11.02 -16.40 31.87
CA LYS A 345 10.18 -15.65 30.91
C LYS A 345 9.27 -16.59 30.11
N ALA A 346 9.80 -17.70 29.64
CA ALA A 346 9.04 -18.67 28.88
C ALA A 346 7.91 -19.30 29.73
N GLN A 347 8.15 -19.53 31.02
CA GLN A 347 7.15 -20.06 31.94
C GLN A 347 6.05 -19.03 32.27
N LEU A 348 6.40 -17.77 32.57
CA LEU A 348 5.41 -16.70 32.80
C LEU A 348 4.52 -16.46 31.58
N LYS A 349 5.12 -16.40 30.38
CA LYS A 349 4.37 -16.26 29.12
C LYS A 349 3.41 -17.42 28.87
N ARG A 350 3.84 -18.66 29.14
CA ARG A 350 2.97 -19.86 29.05
C ARG A 350 1.81 -19.80 30.04
N ALA A 351 2.03 -19.23 31.22
CA ALA A 351 0.99 -19.01 32.24
C ALA A 351 0.10 -17.78 31.95
N GLY A 352 0.32 -17.04 30.86
CA GLY A 352 -0.42 -15.82 30.55
C GLY A 352 -0.09 -14.62 31.45
N ILE A 353 1.00 -14.70 32.21
CA ILE A 353 1.43 -13.67 33.17
C ILE A 353 2.45 -12.74 32.47
N PRO A 354 2.25 -11.41 32.48
CA PRO A 354 3.19 -10.48 31.88
C PRO A 354 4.54 -10.51 32.58
N VAL A 355 5.63 -10.45 31.81
CA VAL A 355 7.00 -10.39 32.34
C VAL A 355 7.27 -8.96 32.85
N PRO A 356 7.59 -8.78 34.14
CA PRO A 356 7.92 -7.49 34.70
C PRO A 356 9.29 -7.01 34.22
N VAL A 357 9.38 -5.72 33.94
CA VAL A 357 10.61 -5.05 33.50
C VAL A 357 10.87 -3.84 34.38
N ARG A 358 12.15 -3.58 34.64
CA ARG A 358 12.63 -2.36 35.30
C ARG A 358 13.43 -1.49 34.34
N LEU A 359 13.54 -0.22 34.66
CA LEU A 359 14.40 0.71 33.92
C LEU A 359 15.83 0.62 34.47
N ASP A 360 16.77 0.33 33.60
CA ASP A 360 18.20 0.43 33.86
C ASP A 360 18.64 1.85 33.48
N HIS A 361 18.87 2.68 34.49
CA HIS A 361 19.24 4.09 34.33
C HIS A 361 20.71 4.28 33.94
N GLU A 362 21.55 3.25 34.11
CA GLU A 362 22.97 3.27 33.74
C GLU A 362 23.14 2.95 32.26
N ARG A 363 22.30 2.05 31.71
CA ARG A 363 22.28 1.72 30.29
C ARG A 363 21.23 2.53 29.53
N ARG A 364 21.67 3.44 28.66
CA ARG A 364 20.79 4.21 27.78
C ARG A 364 20.69 3.61 26.39
N THR A 365 19.52 3.72 25.79
CA THR A 365 19.28 3.37 24.38
C THR A 365 20.12 4.26 23.47
N SER A 366 20.65 3.70 22.38
CA SER A 366 21.40 4.47 21.38
C SER A 366 20.54 5.59 20.82
N VAL A 367 21.05 6.82 20.82
CA VAL A 367 20.37 7.96 20.19
C VAL A 367 20.35 7.72 18.68
N SER A 368 19.22 7.96 18.03
CA SER A 368 19.04 7.88 16.58
C SER A 368 18.35 9.14 16.07
N ILE A 369 18.80 9.57 14.89
CA ILE A 369 18.21 10.67 14.14
C ILE A 369 17.02 10.14 13.33
N ASN A 370 15.89 10.85 13.35
CA ASN A 370 14.74 10.60 12.49
C ASN A 370 14.39 11.87 11.73
N VAL A 371 14.23 11.74 10.41
CA VAL A 371 13.92 12.85 9.51
C VAL A 371 12.62 12.54 8.79
N SER A 372 11.64 13.44 8.90
CA SER A 372 10.35 13.35 8.19
C SER A 372 10.08 14.64 7.40
N VAL A 373 9.11 14.62 6.48
CA VAL A 373 8.67 15.83 5.77
C VAL A 373 7.92 16.74 6.74
N ARG A 374 8.19 18.04 6.63
CA ARG A 374 7.40 19.07 7.30
C ARG A 374 5.97 19.02 6.79
N ARG A 375 5.04 18.71 7.67
CA ARG A 375 3.62 18.78 7.36
C ARG A 375 3.23 20.25 7.29
N ASN A 376 2.81 20.71 6.11
CA ASN A 376 2.09 21.95 6.01
C ASN A 376 0.71 21.71 6.65
N LYS A 377 0.38 22.48 7.69
CA LYS A 377 -1.02 22.59 8.10
C LYS A 377 -1.73 23.36 6.98
N SER A 378 -2.48 22.62 6.16
CA SER A 378 -3.45 23.18 5.22
C SER A 378 -4.65 23.74 5.97
#